data_AF-A0A954UQM8-F1
#
_entry.id   AF-A0A954UQM8-F1
#
_cell.length_a   1.000
_cell.length_b   1.000
_cell.length_c   1.000
_cell.angle_alpha   90.00
_cell.angle_beta   90.00
_cell.angle_gamma   90.00
#
_symmetry.space_group_name_H-M   'P 1'
#
loop_
_entity.id
_entity.type
_entity.pdbx_description
1 polymer ?
#
loop_
_entity_poly.entity_id
_entity_poly.type
_entity_poly.pdbx_seq_one_letter_code
_entity_poly.pdbx_strand_id
1 'polypeptide(L)'
;MRFAIAALLALVVLESAGCRRGVEPPVTVTVTATTTRASRRAFDGAPPVIPHKPLGAACITCHTPQGKLVPGMTFAPANPHSTDDAHAGATQNCRQCHLFQRVTDQFAENDFVGIPQQIAKLERAHPLAPPMTPHSELMRENCLACHSGPAARPEIRCAHADRANCKQCHLPIAVGSDTLDLQ
;
A
#
# COMPACT_ATOMS: atom_id res chain seq x y z
N MET A 1 -74.16 -8.00 -12.65
CA MET A 1 -73.21 -7.14 -11.91
C MET A 1 -72.22 -8.04 -11.19
N ARG A 2 -70.91 -7.85 -11.47
CA ARG A 2 -69.73 -8.33 -10.71
C ARG A 2 -69.36 -9.83 -10.85
N PHE A 3 -68.11 -10.25 -11.02
CA PHE A 3 -66.87 -9.75 -11.63
C PHE A 3 -66.09 -11.04 -11.94
N ALA A 4 -65.55 -11.18 -13.15
CA ALA A 4 -64.71 -12.30 -13.55
C ALA A 4 -63.33 -12.17 -12.91
N ILE A 5 -62.84 -13.23 -12.25
CA ILE A 5 -61.47 -13.32 -11.74
C ILE A 5 -60.69 -14.22 -12.72
N ALA A 6 -59.99 -13.60 -13.66
CA ALA A 6 -58.97 -14.26 -14.47
C ALA A 6 -57.61 -14.08 -13.77
N ALA A 7 -57.14 -15.12 -13.09
CA ALA A 7 -55.80 -15.17 -12.52
C ALA A 7 -54.81 -15.66 -13.59
N LEU A 8 -54.18 -14.72 -14.31
CA LEU A 8 -53.08 -15.01 -15.22
C LEU A 8 -51.78 -15.06 -14.42
N LEU A 9 -51.40 -16.26 -13.96
CA LEU A 9 -50.09 -16.54 -13.36
C LEU A 9 -49.04 -16.61 -14.49
N ALA A 10 -48.49 -15.45 -14.87
CA ALA A 10 -47.33 -15.40 -15.75
C ALA A 10 -46.07 -15.73 -14.93
N LEU A 11 -45.62 -16.98 -15.06
CA LEU A 11 -44.36 -17.49 -14.54
C LEU A 11 -43.21 -16.82 -15.32
N VAL A 12 -42.68 -15.71 -14.79
CA VAL A 12 -41.43 -15.13 -15.31
C VAL A 12 -40.28 -16.00 -14.81
N VAL A 13 -39.87 -16.95 -15.65
CA VAL A 13 -38.60 -17.67 -15.51
C VAL A 13 -37.50 -16.69 -15.87
N LEU A 14 -36.92 -16.04 -14.86
CA LEU A 14 -35.67 -15.30 -15.01
C LEU A 14 -34.57 -16.33 -15.29
N GLU A 15 -34.18 -16.46 -16.56
CA GLU A 15 -32.99 -17.19 -16.96
C GLU A 15 -31.79 -16.60 -16.21
N SER A 16 -31.27 -17.36 -15.25
CA SER A 16 -29.97 -17.13 -14.64
C SER A 16 -28.89 -17.42 -15.68
N ALA A 17 -28.73 -16.50 -16.63
CA ALA A 17 -27.58 -16.45 -17.52
C ALA A 17 -26.34 -16.27 -16.65
N GLY A 18 -25.51 -17.31 -16.64
CA GLY A 18 -24.42 -17.50 -15.72
C GLY A 18 -23.48 -16.30 -15.62
N CYS A 19 -23.48 -15.66 -14.46
CA CYS A 19 -22.28 -15.00 -13.96
C CYS A 19 -21.30 -16.09 -13.50
N ARG A 20 -20.71 -16.81 -14.46
CA ARG A 20 -19.45 -17.52 -14.19
C ARG A 20 -18.44 -16.42 -13.91
N ARG A 21 -18.15 -16.15 -12.63
CA ARG A 21 -16.92 -15.43 -12.25
C ARG A 21 -15.79 -16.22 -12.89
N GLY A 22 -15.28 -15.72 -14.01
CA GLY A 22 -14.01 -16.18 -14.52
C GLY A 22 -13.02 -16.01 -13.37
N VAL A 23 -12.47 -17.12 -12.89
CA VAL A 23 -11.29 -17.06 -12.03
C VAL A 23 -10.22 -16.49 -12.95
N GLU A 24 -10.01 -15.18 -12.86
CA GLU A 24 -8.94 -14.51 -13.56
C GLU A 24 -7.64 -15.24 -13.18
N PRO A 25 -6.83 -15.68 -14.16
CA PRO A 25 -5.63 -16.43 -13.87
C PRO A 25 -4.79 -15.63 -12.88
N PRO A 26 -4.12 -16.29 -11.92
CA PRO A 26 -3.32 -15.59 -10.94
C PRO A 26 -2.27 -14.76 -11.68
N VAL A 27 -2.46 -13.44 -11.66
CA VAL A 27 -1.46 -12.51 -12.17
C VAL A 27 -0.21 -12.76 -11.34
N THR A 28 0.83 -13.28 -11.98
CA THR A 28 2.16 -13.42 -11.39
C THR A 28 2.73 -12.02 -11.18
N VAL A 29 2.37 -11.41 -10.07
CA VAL A 29 2.95 -10.14 -9.63
C VAL A 29 4.33 -10.44 -9.06
N THR A 30 5.36 -9.97 -9.76
CA THR A 30 6.72 -9.96 -9.22
C THR A 30 6.73 -9.12 -7.96
N VAL A 31 6.85 -9.80 -6.81
CA VAL A 31 6.83 -9.13 -5.53
C VAL A 31 8.06 -8.24 -5.42
N THR A 32 7.84 -6.96 -5.09
CA THR A 32 8.97 -6.05 -4.93
C THR A 32 9.67 -6.41 -3.62
N ALA A 33 10.94 -6.84 -3.70
CA ALA A 33 11.75 -7.15 -2.53
C ALA A 33 11.98 -5.89 -1.68
N THR A 34 12.18 -6.05 -0.37
CA THR A 34 12.39 -4.90 0.51
C THR A 34 13.67 -4.10 0.14
N THR A 35 14.69 -4.77 -0.40
CA THR A 35 15.89 -4.13 -0.97
C THR A 35 15.57 -3.15 -2.10
N THR A 36 14.64 -3.48 -3.00
CA THR A 36 14.19 -2.59 -4.08
C THR A 36 13.39 -1.39 -3.56
N ARG A 37 12.73 -1.51 -2.39
CA ARG A 37 12.11 -0.34 -1.73
C ARG A 37 13.18 0.60 -1.20
N ALA A 38 14.16 0.03 -0.49
CA ALA A 38 15.24 0.79 0.12
C ALA A 38 16.07 1.52 -0.96
N SER A 39 16.40 0.87 -2.08
CA SER A 39 17.20 1.48 -3.15
C SER A 39 16.56 2.69 -3.84
N ARG A 40 15.25 2.91 -3.65
CA ARG A 40 14.53 4.07 -4.20
C ARG A 40 14.45 5.24 -3.23
N ARG A 41 15.07 5.15 -2.06
CA ARG A 41 15.01 6.15 -0.97
C ARG A 41 16.42 6.46 -0.49
N ALA A 42 16.64 7.71 -0.06
CA ALA A 42 17.92 8.10 0.54
C ALA A 42 18.11 7.51 1.95
N PHE A 43 17.02 7.35 2.70
CA PHE A 43 16.97 6.75 4.04
C PHE A 43 15.57 6.19 4.30
N ASP A 44 15.38 5.38 5.35
CA ASP A 44 14.04 4.90 5.69
C ASP A 44 13.15 6.04 6.21
N GLY A 45 12.06 6.30 5.48
CA GLY A 45 11.23 7.49 5.69
C GLY A 45 11.24 8.42 4.49
N ALA A 46 12.39 8.62 3.86
CA ALA A 46 12.56 9.53 2.72
C ALA A 46 11.61 9.16 1.58
N PRO A 47 10.87 10.10 0.97
CA PRO A 47 10.04 9.84 -0.20
C PRO A 47 10.80 9.07 -1.30
N PRO A 48 10.18 8.07 -1.94
CA PRO A 48 10.82 7.33 -3.02
C PRO A 48 10.90 8.16 -4.30
N VAL A 49 11.98 7.99 -5.05
CA VAL A 49 12.08 8.46 -6.42
C VAL A 49 11.09 7.71 -7.33
N ILE A 50 10.56 8.40 -8.33
CA ILE A 50 9.66 7.83 -9.34
C ILE A 50 10.50 7.08 -10.38
N PRO A 51 10.36 5.74 -10.53
CA PRO A 51 11.24 4.93 -11.37
C PRO A 51 10.79 4.85 -12.84
N HIS A 52 9.63 5.43 -13.18
CA HIS A 52 9.08 5.41 -14.54
C HIS A 52 9.04 6.83 -15.12
N LYS A 53 8.97 6.93 -16.45
CA LYS A 53 8.78 8.21 -17.15
C LYS A 53 7.39 8.81 -16.85
N PRO A 54 7.18 10.12 -17.04
CA PRO A 54 5.85 10.72 -16.97
C PRO A 54 4.90 10.05 -17.97
N LEU A 55 3.70 9.65 -17.51
CA LEU A 55 2.72 8.89 -18.31
C LEU A 55 1.51 9.73 -18.75
N GLY A 56 1.49 11.03 -18.44
CA GLY A 56 0.37 11.92 -18.80
C GLY A 56 -0.94 11.63 -18.05
N ALA A 57 -0.91 10.80 -16.99
CA ALA A 57 -2.05 10.49 -16.13
C ALA A 57 -1.82 10.99 -14.70
N ALA A 58 -2.90 11.19 -13.95
CA ALA A 58 -2.81 11.47 -12.53
C ALA A 58 -2.19 10.28 -11.78
N CYS A 59 -1.32 10.55 -10.80
CA CYS A 59 -0.59 9.51 -10.07
C CYS A 59 -1.54 8.46 -9.46
N ILE A 60 -2.65 8.92 -8.89
CA ILE A 60 -3.67 8.11 -8.22
C ILE A 60 -4.45 7.18 -9.17
N THR A 61 -4.36 7.36 -10.50
CA THR A 61 -4.96 6.44 -11.48
C THR A 61 -4.34 5.05 -11.41
N CYS A 62 -3.05 4.97 -11.03
CA CYS A 62 -2.30 3.72 -10.88
C CYS A 62 -1.91 3.45 -9.42
N HIS A 63 -1.56 4.50 -8.66
CA HIS A 63 -1.24 4.41 -7.24
C HIS A 63 -2.50 4.55 -6.38
N THR A 64 -3.40 3.58 -6.49
CA THR A 64 -4.63 3.51 -5.69
C THR A 64 -4.32 3.09 -4.24
N PRO A 65 -5.28 3.12 -3.31
CA PRO A 65 -5.06 2.62 -1.95
C PRO A 65 -4.67 1.12 -1.88
N GLN A 66 -5.00 0.33 -2.90
CA GLN A 66 -4.63 -1.09 -3.00
C GLN A 66 -3.49 -1.35 -4.00
N GLY A 67 -3.06 -0.32 -4.73
CA GLY A 67 -2.20 -0.46 -5.90
C GLY A 67 -2.96 -1.08 -7.08
N LYS A 68 -2.30 -1.13 -8.24
CA LYS A 68 -2.94 -1.58 -9.48
C LYS A 68 -1.92 -2.21 -10.42
N LEU A 69 -2.30 -3.31 -11.08
CA LEU A 69 -1.54 -3.81 -12.22
C LEU A 69 -1.68 -2.83 -13.40
N VAL A 70 -0.56 -2.39 -13.96
CA VAL A 70 -0.55 -1.48 -15.11
C VAL A 70 -0.14 -2.27 -16.36
N PRO A 71 -1.03 -2.42 -17.37
CA PRO A 71 -0.69 -3.14 -18.60
C PRO A 71 0.57 -2.60 -19.28
N GLY A 72 1.44 -3.49 -19.75
CA GLY A 72 2.73 -3.12 -20.34
C GLY A 72 3.79 -2.64 -19.34
N MET A 73 3.47 -2.67 -18.04
CA MET A 73 4.37 -2.36 -16.94
C MET A 73 4.24 -3.44 -15.85
N THR A 74 4.60 -3.10 -14.62
CA THR A 74 4.44 -3.95 -13.44
C THR A 74 3.30 -3.45 -12.57
N PHE A 75 3.17 -4.04 -11.38
CA PHE A 75 2.24 -3.56 -10.36
C PHE A 75 2.68 -2.19 -9.82
N ALA A 76 1.82 -1.19 -9.91
CA ALA A 76 1.99 0.09 -9.25
C ALA A 76 1.73 -0.08 -7.75
N PRO A 77 2.66 0.30 -6.86
CA PRO A 77 2.49 0.14 -5.43
C PRO A 77 1.30 0.97 -4.93
N ALA A 78 0.64 0.43 -3.91
CA ALA A 78 -0.41 1.12 -3.18
C ALA A 78 0.08 2.44 -2.58
N ASN A 79 -0.79 3.45 -2.55
CA ASN A 79 -0.52 4.71 -1.88
C ASN A 79 -0.49 4.51 -0.35
N PRO A 80 0.64 4.75 0.34
CA PRO A 80 0.74 4.59 1.78
C PRO A 80 0.09 5.74 2.58
N HIS A 81 -0.20 6.87 1.94
CA HIS A 81 -0.83 8.03 2.57
C HIS A 81 -2.34 7.81 2.70
N SER A 82 -2.92 8.24 3.81
CA SER A 82 -4.39 8.27 3.97
C SER A 82 -5.02 9.16 2.89
N THR A 83 -6.17 8.77 2.34
CA THR A 83 -6.91 9.65 1.41
C THR A 83 -7.42 10.92 2.07
N ASP A 84 -7.54 10.91 3.40
CA ASP A 84 -8.23 11.94 4.18
C ASP A 84 -7.25 12.90 4.88
N ASP A 85 -5.93 12.67 4.74
CA ASP A 85 -4.92 13.59 5.26
C ASP A 85 -4.80 14.83 4.35
N ALA A 86 -5.04 16.00 4.95
CA ALA A 86 -4.89 17.31 4.32
C ALA A 86 -3.46 17.64 3.88
N HIS A 87 -2.44 16.92 4.36
CA HIS A 87 -1.02 17.21 4.10
C HIS A 87 -0.41 16.33 3.01
N ALA A 88 -0.87 15.09 2.83
CA ALA A 88 -0.30 14.18 1.82
C ALA A 88 -1.29 13.16 1.21
N GLY A 89 -2.59 13.35 1.37
CA GLY A 89 -3.58 12.44 0.85
C GLY A 89 -3.75 12.45 -0.68
N ALA A 90 -4.77 11.74 -1.16
CA ALA A 90 -5.04 11.55 -2.59
C ALA A 90 -5.32 12.87 -3.36
N THR A 91 -5.54 13.96 -2.64
CA THR A 91 -5.81 15.30 -3.17
C THR A 91 -4.57 16.18 -3.32
N GLN A 92 -3.39 15.69 -2.89
CA GLN A 92 -2.16 16.50 -2.83
C GLN A 92 -1.28 16.38 -4.08
N ASN A 93 -0.42 17.39 -4.27
CA ASN A 93 0.57 17.37 -5.34
C ASN A 93 1.74 16.43 -4.99
N CYS A 94 1.64 15.17 -5.42
CA CYS A 94 2.63 14.12 -5.17
C CYS A 94 4.06 14.55 -5.54
N ARG A 95 4.21 15.45 -6.52
CA ARG A 95 5.51 15.90 -7.04
C ARG A 95 6.22 16.91 -6.14
N GLN A 96 5.62 17.33 -5.03
CA GLN A 96 6.34 18.08 -4.00
C GLN A 96 7.40 17.21 -3.31
N CYS A 97 7.11 15.92 -3.13
CA CYS A 97 7.99 14.99 -2.43
C CYS A 97 8.56 13.90 -3.36
N HIS A 98 7.77 13.44 -4.34
CA HIS A 98 8.16 12.38 -5.26
C HIS A 98 8.70 12.97 -6.56
N LEU A 99 9.99 12.78 -6.81
CA LEU A 99 10.67 13.30 -7.98
C LEU A 99 11.04 12.19 -8.96
N PHE A 100 10.98 12.51 -10.25
CA PHE A 100 11.47 11.64 -11.31
C PHE A 100 12.99 11.54 -11.24
N GLN A 101 13.50 10.32 -11.27
CA GLN A 101 14.93 10.10 -11.38
C GLN A 101 15.42 10.53 -12.77
N ARG A 102 16.37 11.46 -12.82
CA ARG A 102 16.96 11.97 -14.07
C ARG A 102 18.32 11.36 -14.39
N VAL A 103 19.10 11.09 -13.35
CA VAL A 103 20.44 10.49 -13.41
C VAL A 103 20.61 9.48 -12.28
N THR A 104 21.55 8.56 -12.43
CA THR A 104 21.93 7.59 -11.40
C THR A 104 23.20 8.02 -10.65
N ASP A 105 23.97 8.92 -11.23
CA ASP A 105 25.26 9.33 -10.70
C ASP A 105 25.08 10.43 -9.65
N GLN A 106 26.00 10.47 -8.68
CA GLN A 106 26.02 11.54 -7.70
C GLN A 106 26.36 12.88 -8.38
N PHE A 107 25.64 13.94 -8.00
CA PHE A 107 25.96 15.29 -8.47
C PHE A 107 27.31 15.78 -7.90
N ALA A 108 27.55 15.46 -6.63
CA ALA A 108 28.79 15.70 -5.91
C ALA A 108 28.96 14.62 -4.84
N GLU A 109 30.21 14.30 -4.52
CA GLU A 109 30.55 13.42 -3.40
C GLU A 109 30.00 14.00 -2.09
N ASN A 110 29.51 13.12 -1.24
CA ASN A 110 29.01 13.48 0.08
C ASN A 110 29.11 12.28 1.03
N ASP A 111 29.29 12.56 2.31
CA ASP A 111 29.40 11.56 3.38
C ASP A 111 28.05 11.22 4.02
N PHE A 112 26.93 11.51 3.36
CA PHE A 112 25.61 11.23 3.91
C PHE A 112 25.37 9.73 4.01
N VAL A 113 25.10 9.27 5.24
CA VAL A 113 24.68 7.89 5.52
C VAL A 113 23.23 7.89 5.99
N GLY A 114 22.35 7.32 5.17
CA GLY A 114 20.93 7.23 5.49
C GLY A 114 20.64 6.18 6.57
N ILE A 115 19.58 6.41 7.34
CA ILE A 115 19.04 5.42 8.28
C ILE A 115 18.57 4.18 7.49
N PRO A 116 19.07 2.97 7.79
CA PRO A 116 18.68 1.77 7.07
C PRO A 116 17.23 1.38 7.39
N GLN A 117 16.58 0.70 6.43
CA GLN A 117 15.23 0.17 6.67
C GLN A 117 15.26 -0.91 7.75
N GLN A 118 14.48 -0.72 8.80
CA GLN A 118 14.34 -1.70 9.88
C GLN A 118 13.30 -2.77 9.50
N ILE A 119 13.76 -3.98 9.21
CA ILE A 119 12.91 -5.18 9.02
C ILE A 119 13.08 -6.15 10.19
N ALA A 120 13.71 -5.71 11.28
CA ALA A 120 13.98 -6.57 12.41
C ALA A 120 12.68 -7.05 13.06
N LYS A 121 12.64 -8.35 13.40
CA LYS A 121 11.58 -8.89 14.24
C LYS A 121 11.82 -8.37 15.65
N LEU A 122 11.03 -7.38 16.06
CA LEU A 122 11.07 -6.85 17.42
C LEU A 122 10.67 -7.94 18.43
N GLU A 123 11.23 -7.83 19.64
CA GLU A 123 10.81 -8.64 20.76
C GLU A 123 9.33 -8.41 21.06
N ARG A 124 8.65 -9.49 21.41
CA ARG A 124 7.24 -9.49 21.78
C ARG A 124 7.15 -9.81 23.26
N ALA A 125 6.20 -9.21 23.96
CA ALA A 125 5.95 -9.50 25.37
C ALA A 125 5.70 -11.00 25.63
N HIS A 126 5.08 -11.71 24.68
CA HIS A 126 4.94 -13.16 24.65
C HIS A 126 4.69 -13.65 23.20
N PRO A 127 4.74 -14.97 22.91
CA PRO A 127 4.65 -15.49 21.53
C PRO A 127 3.38 -15.10 20.76
N LEU A 128 2.26 -14.91 21.48
CA LEU A 128 0.96 -14.54 20.90
C LEU A 128 0.72 -13.02 20.90
N ALA A 129 1.61 -12.21 21.50
CA ALA A 129 1.44 -10.76 21.49
C ALA A 129 1.58 -10.23 20.05
N PRO A 130 0.81 -9.19 19.67
CA PRO A 130 1.04 -8.49 18.41
C PRO A 130 2.44 -7.85 18.43
N PRO A 131 3.13 -7.80 17.27
CA PRO A 131 4.35 -7.02 17.15
C PRO A 131 4.03 -5.52 17.27
N MET A 132 4.93 -4.78 17.90
CA MET A 132 4.90 -3.32 17.91
C MET A 132 5.25 -2.76 16.52
N THR A 133 4.76 -1.57 16.20
CA THR A 133 5.05 -0.86 14.95
C THR A 133 6.43 -0.18 15.05
N PRO A 134 7.45 -0.59 14.28
CA PRO A 134 8.82 -0.10 14.42
C PRO A 134 9.09 1.23 13.71
N HIS A 135 8.08 1.82 13.05
CA HIS A 135 8.25 3.00 12.21
C HIS A 135 7.17 4.04 12.50
N SER A 136 7.42 5.28 12.09
CA SER A 136 6.40 6.34 12.11
C SER A 136 5.20 5.97 11.24
N GLU A 137 4.01 6.33 11.70
CA GLU A 137 2.76 6.19 10.95
C GLU A 137 2.49 7.37 10.04
N LEU A 138 3.09 8.54 10.32
CA LEU A 138 2.93 9.73 9.49
C LEU A 138 3.43 9.42 8.08
N MET A 139 2.62 9.74 7.07
CA MET A 139 2.80 9.41 5.66
C MET A 139 2.76 7.88 5.34
N ARG A 140 2.30 7.05 6.29
CA ARG A 140 2.20 5.58 6.19
C ARG A 140 0.93 5.05 6.84
N GLU A 141 -0.14 5.83 6.82
CA GLU A 141 -1.39 5.55 7.50
C GLU A 141 -2.12 4.35 6.87
N ASN A 142 -1.94 4.12 5.57
CA ASN A 142 -2.45 2.94 4.89
C ASN A 142 -1.54 1.74 5.13
N CYS A 143 -1.73 1.07 6.26
CA CYS A 143 -0.97 -0.11 6.67
C CYS A 143 -0.94 -1.20 5.58
N LEU A 144 -2.07 -1.40 4.89
CA LEU A 144 -2.22 -2.43 3.87
C LEU A 144 -1.36 -2.17 2.64
N ALA A 145 -0.90 -0.93 2.41
CA ALA A 145 -0.03 -0.60 1.28
C ALA A 145 1.29 -1.39 1.27
N CYS A 146 1.78 -1.79 2.46
CA CYS A 146 2.99 -2.59 2.60
C CYS A 146 2.72 -3.99 3.18
N HIS A 147 1.67 -4.14 3.98
CA HIS A 147 1.40 -5.38 4.72
C HIS A 147 0.39 -6.32 4.02
N SER A 148 -0.28 -5.90 2.94
CA SER A 148 -1.25 -6.73 2.23
C SER A 148 -1.31 -6.49 0.72
N GLY A 149 -1.97 -7.40 0.01
CA GLY A 149 -2.13 -7.36 -1.45
C GLY A 149 -0.87 -7.78 -2.24
N PRO A 150 -0.91 -7.59 -3.57
CA PRO A 150 0.18 -7.99 -4.47
C PRO A 150 1.45 -7.13 -4.33
N ALA A 151 1.32 -5.90 -3.84
CA ALA A 151 2.45 -5.02 -3.51
C ALA A 151 3.03 -5.28 -2.10
N ALA A 152 2.41 -6.15 -1.29
CA ALA A 152 2.89 -6.47 0.04
C ALA A 152 4.32 -6.99 -0.01
N ARG A 153 5.08 -6.65 1.03
CA ARG A 153 6.42 -7.21 1.24
C ARG A 153 6.29 -8.57 1.92
N PRO A 154 6.85 -9.67 1.37
CA PRO A 154 6.68 -11.00 1.93
C PRO A 154 7.16 -11.08 3.38
N GLU A 155 8.21 -10.33 3.70
CA GLU A 155 8.88 -10.36 5.01
C GLU A 155 8.01 -9.79 6.14
N ILE A 156 7.05 -8.93 5.81
CA ILE A 156 6.19 -8.23 6.78
C ILE A 156 4.70 -8.42 6.50
N ARG A 157 4.32 -9.36 5.62
CA ARG A 157 2.92 -9.55 5.24
C ARG A 157 2.06 -9.91 6.47
N CYS A 158 0.94 -9.21 6.59
CA CYS A 158 -0.03 -9.45 7.66
C CYS A 158 -0.85 -10.70 7.35
N ALA A 159 -0.90 -11.64 8.31
CA ALA A 159 -1.67 -12.87 8.18
C ALA A 159 -3.20 -12.67 8.37
N HIS A 160 -3.60 -11.52 8.90
CA HIS A 160 -4.98 -11.18 9.26
C HIS A 160 -5.32 -9.76 8.77
N ALA A 161 -5.09 -9.53 7.47
CA ALA A 161 -5.34 -8.25 6.81
C ALA A 161 -6.83 -7.90 6.69
N ASP A 162 -7.72 -8.83 7.04
CA ASP A 162 -9.16 -8.65 7.16
C ASP A 162 -9.56 -7.78 8.37
N ARG A 163 -8.65 -7.62 9.34
CA ARG A 163 -8.89 -6.75 10.51
C ARG A 163 -8.72 -5.28 10.14
N ALA A 164 -9.78 -4.50 10.30
CA ALA A 164 -9.85 -3.11 9.84
C ALA A 164 -9.05 -2.10 10.69
N ASN A 165 -8.84 -2.36 11.98
CA ASN A 165 -8.17 -1.42 12.88
C ASN A 165 -6.84 -2.00 13.41
N CYS A 166 -5.77 -1.85 12.62
CA CYS A 166 -4.44 -2.38 12.96
C CYS A 166 -3.93 -1.82 14.31
N LYS A 167 -4.23 -0.55 14.58
CA LYS A 167 -3.72 0.21 15.73
C LYS A 167 -4.39 -0.15 17.06
N GLN A 168 -5.46 -0.93 17.00
CA GLN A 168 -6.04 -1.54 18.19
C GLN A 168 -5.07 -2.52 18.86
N CYS A 169 -4.19 -3.17 18.07
CA CYS A 169 -3.27 -4.20 18.57
C CYS A 169 -1.80 -3.84 18.32
N HIS A 170 -1.50 -3.21 17.20
CA HIS A 170 -0.14 -2.83 16.82
C HIS A 170 0.15 -1.40 17.28
N LEU A 171 0.75 -1.29 18.46
CA LEU A 171 1.14 -0.01 19.06
C LEU A 171 2.52 0.42 18.55
N PRO A 172 2.78 1.73 18.39
CA PRO A 172 4.11 2.22 18.05
C PRO A 172 5.10 1.87 19.15
N ILE A 173 6.34 1.53 18.76
CA ILE A 173 7.42 1.50 19.74
C ILE A 173 7.50 2.87 20.43
N ALA A 174 7.51 2.87 21.76
CA ALA A 174 7.82 4.09 22.48
C ALA A 174 9.27 4.44 22.14
N VAL A 175 9.46 5.53 21.41
CA VAL A 175 10.79 6.15 21.33
C VAL A 175 11.02 6.69 22.73
N GLY A 176 11.75 5.95 23.56
CA GLY A 176 12.16 6.45 24.87
C GLY A 176 12.84 7.80 24.67
N SER A 177 12.63 8.72 25.60
CA SER A 177 13.24 10.05 25.67
C SER A 177 14.77 10.09 25.71
N ASP A 178 15.45 8.98 25.39
CA ASP A 178 16.85 8.76 25.75
C ASP A 178 17.77 8.54 24.55
N THR A 179 17.32 8.70 23.30
CA THR A 179 18.23 8.77 22.15
C THR A 179 17.67 9.65 21.03
N LEU A 180 17.68 10.96 21.25
CA LEU A 180 17.94 11.95 20.22
C LEU A 180 19.43 12.35 20.27
N ASP A 181 20.31 11.39 20.55
CA ASP A 181 21.76 11.52 20.34
C ASP A 181 22.10 10.90 19.00
N LEU A 182 21.76 11.62 17.94
CA LEU A 182 22.52 11.59 16.70
C LEU A 182 23.03 13.01 16.49
N GLN A 183 24.24 13.23 17.01
CA GLN A 183 25.16 14.26 16.54
C GLN A 183 25.59 13.94 15.11
#